data_AF-A0A016STX1-F1
#
_entry.id   AF-A0A016STX1-F1
#
_cell.length_a   1.000
_cell.length_b   1.000
_cell.length_c   1.000
_cell.angle_alpha   90.00
_cell.angle_beta   90.00
_cell.angle_gamma   90.00
#
_symmetry.space_group_name_H-M   'P 1'
#
loop_
_entity.id
_entity.type
_entity.pdbx_description
1 polymer ?
#
loop_
_entity_poly.entity_id
_entity_poly.type
_entity_poly.pdbx_seq_one_letter_code
_entity_poly.pdbx_strand_id
1 'polypeptide(L)'
;MFSQYQGKDISSPGEVFNDFLNNYLIQIDMNRLEVRRHGTVTSNPVYSGDDLLLGYADLVRATNTEIGCAMNMCSGPDGEPVITFYCLLNGKTIKENEEIYQGTTVNEGG
;
A
#
# COMPACT_ATOMS: atom_id res chain seq x y z
N MET A 1 -1.88 4.59 6.31
CA MET A 1 -0.90 3.48 6.36
C MET A 1 0.21 3.82 7.34
N PHE A 2 0.71 2.83 8.07
CA PHE A 2 1.68 3.01 9.16
C PHE A 2 2.61 1.79 9.26
N SER A 3 3.90 2.02 9.44
CA SER A 3 4.89 0.98 9.72
C SER A 3 5.94 1.49 10.73
N GLN A 4 6.47 0.58 11.53
CA GLN A 4 7.54 0.85 12.48
C GLN A 4 8.69 -0.12 12.22
N TYR A 5 9.91 0.43 12.18
CA TYR A 5 11.15 -0.30 11.97
C TYR A 5 12.04 -0.13 13.21
N GLN A 6 12.70 -1.21 13.64
CA GLN A 6 13.60 -1.20 14.80
C GLN A 6 14.96 -1.82 14.45
N GLY A 7 16.04 -1.25 14.98
CA GLY A 7 17.34 -1.91 15.04
C GLY A 7 18.48 -1.19 14.31
N LYS A 8 19.66 -1.82 14.41
CA LYS A 8 20.98 -1.33 13.96
C LYS A 8 21.15 -1.24 12.44
N ASP A 9 20.25 -1.86 11.68
CA ASP A 9 20.16 -1.76 10.23
C ASP A 9 19.28 -0.56 9.85
N ILE A 10 19.71 0.65 10.23
CA ILE A 10 19.14 1.86 9.67
C ILE A 10 19.57 1.90 8.20
N SER A 11 18.74 1.33 7.36
CA SER A 11 18.75 1.56 5.94
C SER A 11 18.45 3.05 5.68
N SER A 12 18.99 3.59 4.60
CA SER A 12 18.76 4.98 4.19
C SER A 12 17.26 5.31 4.16
N PRO A 13 16.86 6.58 4.31
CA PRO A 13 15.44 6.95 4.22
C PRO A 13 14.74 6.44 2.95
N GLY A 14 15.47 6.31 1.84
CA GLY A 14 14.96 5.74 0.60
C GLY A 14 14.68 4.24 0.67
N GLU A 15 15.50 3.46 1.37
CA GLU A 15 15.28 2.03 1.58
C GLU A 15 14.08 1.80 2.49
N VAL A 16 13.96 2.55 3.60
CA VAL A 16 12.77 2.49 4.47
C VAL A 16 11.49 2.84 3.69
N PHE A 17 11.55 3.85 2.83
CA PHE A 17 10.44 4.23 1.96
C PHE A 17 10.07 3.10 0.99
N ASN A 18 11.07 2.49 0.36
CA ASN A 18 10.88 1.39 -0.58
C ASN A 18 10.26 0.17 0.12
N ASP A 19 10.80 -0.23 1.26
CA ASP A 19 10.29 -1.36 2.06
C ASP A 19 8.85 -1.10 2.52
N PHE A 20 8.54 0.15 2.91
CA PHE A 20 7.18 0.52 3.29
C PHE A 20 6.19 0.32 2.15
N LEU A 21 6.50 0.81 0.95
CA LEU A 21 5.63 0.61 -0.22
C LEU A 21 5.52 -0.87 -0.58
N ASN A 22 6.64 -1.60 -0.59
CA ASN A 22 6.67 -3.01 -0.93
C ASN A 22 5.84 -3.87 0.02
N ASN A 23 5.81 -3.54 1.33
CA ASN A 23 4.99 -4.23 2.31
C ASN A 23 3.49 -4.15 2.00
N TYR A 24 3.02 -3.09 1.35
CA TYR A 24 1.64 -3.00 0.88
C TYR A 24 1.46 -3.61 -0.49
N LEU A 25 2.41 -3.39 -1.42
CA LEU A 25 2.33 -3.94 -2.77
C LEU A 25 2.31 -5.47 -2.78
N ILE A 26 3.10 -6.14 -1.93
CA ILE A 26 3.17 -7.62 -1.87
C ILE A 26 1.87 -8.28 -1.37
N GLN A 27 0.94 -7.53 -0.79
CA GLN A 27 -0.33 -8.07 -0.31
C GLN A 27 -1.15 -8.71 -1.44
N ILE A 28 -0.97 -8.23 -2.68
CA ILE A 28 -1.65 -8.79 -3.87
C ILE A 28 -1.13 -10.18 -4.27
N ASP A 29 0.14 -10.47 -3.96
CA ASP A 29 0.74 -11.77 -4.28
C ASP A 29 0.26 -12.85 -3.29
N MET A 30 -0.09 -12.42 -2.07
CA MET A 30 -0.54 -13.28 -0.98
C MET A 30 -2.06 -13.44 -0.93
N ASN A 31 -2.81 -12.43 -1.39
CA ASN A 31 -4.26 -12.38 -1.29
C ASN A 31 -4.88 -12.06 -2.65
N ARG A 32 -5.93 -12.79 -3.02
CA ARG A 32 -6.58 -12.62 -4.33
C ARG A 32 -7.54 -11.44 -4.30
N LEU A 33 -7.48 -10.58 -5.32
CA LEU A 33 -8.55 -9.63 -5.58
C LEU A 33 -9.79 -10.34 -6.10
N GLU A 34 -10.94 -9.90 -5.60
CA GLU A 34 -12.20 -10.23 -6.23
C GLU A 34 -12.35 -9.44 -7.51
N VAL A 35 -12.52 -10.18 -8.60
CA VAL A 35 -12.81 -9.64 -9.93
C VAL A 35 -14.13 -10.21 -10.38
N ARG A 36 -14.97 -9.39 -11.01
CA ARG A 36 -16.27 -9.86 -11.53
C ARG A 36 -16.12 -11.01 -12.53
N ARG A 37 -14.94 -11.14 -13.17
CA ARG A 37 -14.54 -12.29 -14.00
C ARG A 37 -13.08 -12.65 -13.75
N HIS A 38 -12.83 -13.85 -13.24
CA HIS A 38 -11.48 -14.37 -13.05
C HIS A 38 -10.74 -14.50 -14.39
N GLY A 39 -9.47 -14.11 -14.43
CA GLY A 39 -8.62 -14.23 -15.62
C GLY A 39 -8.75 -13.08 -16.62
N THR A 40 -9.49 -12.01 -16.31
CA THR A 40 -9.56 -10.83 -17.17
C THR A 40 -9.12 -9.57 -16.45
N VAL A 41 -8.05 -8.95 -16.95
CA VAL A 41 -7.67 -7.55 -16.65
C VAL A 41 -8.75 -6.54 -17.04
N THR A 42 -9.81 -6.98 -17.72
CA THR A 42 -10.89 -6.15 -18.27
C THR A 42 -12.00 -5.82 -17.28
N SER A 43 -12.12 -6.56 -16.17
CA SER A 43 -13.07 -6.24 -15.11
C SER A 43 -12.40 -5.41 -14.02
N ASN A 44 -13.08 -4.36 -13.56
CA ASN A 44 -12.65 -3.56 -12.43
C ASN A 44 -12.48 -4.48 -11.20
N PRO A 45 -11.27 -4.55 -10.61
CA PRO A 45 -11.08 -5.23 -9.35
C PRO A 45 -11.83 -4.50 -8.24
N VAL A 46 -12.43 -5.28 -7.37
CA VAL A 46 -13.28 -4.81 -6.29
C VAL A 46 -12.63 -5.17 -4.97
N TYR A 47 -12.65 -4.24 -4.03
CA TYR A 47 -12.16 -4.52 -2.69
C TYR A 47 -13.12 -5.45 -1.95
N SER A 48 -12.62 -6.61 -1.52
CA SER A 48 -13.40 -7.68 -0.88
C SER A 48 -13.75 -7.40 0.59
N GLY A 49 -13.27 -6.29 1.17
CA GLY A 49 -13.38 -6.03 2.60
C GLY A 49 -12.36 -6.80 3.46
N ASP A 50 -11.40 -7.49 2.84
CA ASP A 50 -10.31 -8.15 3.56
C ASP A 50 -9.31 -7.13 4.11
N ASP A 51 -9.15 -7.09 5.43
CA ASP A 51 -8.22 -6.19 6.12
C ASP A 51 -6.76 -6.39 5.65
N LEU A 52 -6.39 -7.59 5.18
CA LEU A 52 -5.05 -7.88 4.65
C LEU A 52 -4.77 -7.22 3.30
N LEU A 53 -5.82 -6.82 2.57
CA LEU A 53 -5.73 -6.11 1.29
C LEU A 53 -6.01 -4.61 1.43
N LEU A 54 -6.42 -4.13 2.61
CA LEU A 54 -6.84 -2.74 2.80
C LEU A 54 -5.73 -1.75 2.41
N GLY A 55 -4.51 -2.01 2.86
CA GLY A 55 -3.37 -1.13 2.60
C GLY A 55 -2.99 -1.09 1.13
N TYR A 56 -2.96 -2.24 0.46
CA TYR A 56 -2.81 -2.33 -1.00
C TYR A 56 -3.92 -1.55 -1.72
N ALA A 57 -5.18 -1.84 -1.38
CA ALA A 57 -6.34 -1.30 -2.07
C ALA A 57 -6.44 0.23 -1.93
N ASP A 58 -6.11 0.78 -0.76
CA ASP A 58 -5.98 2.23 -0.58
C ASP A 58 -4.80 2.78 -1.39
N LEU A 59 -3.62 2.13 -1.36
CA LEU A 59 -2.41 2.61 -2.03
C LEU A 59 -2.57 2.71 -3.56
N VAL A 60 -3.14 1.69 -4.21
CA VAL A 60 -3.27 1.65 -5.67
C VAL A 60 -4.60 2.22 -6.19
N ARG A 61 -5.42 2.79 -5.30
CA ARG A 61 -6.75 3.30 -5.65
C ARG A 61 -6.64 4.42 -6.68
N ALA A 62 -7.36 4.31 -7.79
CA ALA A 62 -7.31 5.30 -8.87
C ALA A 62 -7.77 6.71 -8.44
N THR A 63 -8.61 6.82 -7.40
CA THR A 63 -9.08 8.10 -6.88
C THR A 63 -8.09 8.80 -5.95
N ASN A 64 -7.02 8.11 -5.51
CA ASN A 64 -5.98 8.68 -4.68
C ASN A 64 -4.88 9.26 -5.58
N THR A 65 -4.83 10.59 -5.67
CA THR A 65 -3.91 11.30 -6.58
C THR A 65 -2.76 11.99 -5.87
N GLU A 66 -2.82 12.07 -4.54
CA GLU A 66 -1.82 12.73 -3.71
C GLU A 66 -1.48 11.83 -2.52
N ILE A 67 -0.19 11.81 -2.19
CA ILE A 67 0.34 11.09 -1.04
C ILE A 67 1.25 12.02 -0.25
N GLY A 68 1.03 12.08 1.06
CA GLY A 68 1.88 12.78 2.01
C GLY A 68 2.46 11.79 2.99
N CYS A 69 3.79 11.72 3.08
CA CYS A 69 4.48 10.81 3.99
C CYS A 69 5.41 11.57 4.92
N ALA A 70 5.62 11.03 6.11
CA ALA A 70 6.61 11.53 7.04
C ALA A 70 7.30 10.38 7.78
N MET A 71 8.57 10.63 8.05
CA MET A 71 9.46 9.72 8.76
C MET A 71 9.90 10.41 10.05
N ASN A 72 9.76 9.71 11.17
CA ASN A 72 10.28 10.15 12.45
C ASN A 72 11.25 9.11 13.00
N MET A 73 12.43 9.55 13.43
CA MET A 73 13.45 8.70 14.02
C MET A 73 13.62 9.07 15.49
N CYS A 74 13.54 8.08 16.38
CA CYS A 74 13.66 8.26 17.82
C CYS A 74 14.55 7.17 18.43
N SER A 75 15.13 7.42 19.60
CA SER A 75 15.77 6.35 20.38
C SER A 75 14.72 5.48 21.06
N GLY A 76 14.78 4.18 20.84
CA GLY A 76 13.94 3.19 21.48
C GLY A 76 14.34 2.93 22.94
N PRO A 77 13.55 2.11 23.67
CA PRO A 77 13.78 1.79 25.08
C PRO A 77 15.16 1.20 25.37
N ASP A 78 15.69 0.44 24.41
CA ASP A 78 16.97 -0.26 24.52
C ASP A 78 18.15 0.56 23.96
N GLY A 79 17.92 1.84 23.62
CA GLY A 79 18.91 2.74 23.03
C GLY A 79 19.07 2.60 21.51
N GLU A 80 18.48 1.55 20.91
CA GLU A 80 18.47 1.33 19.46
C GLU A 80 17.54 2.31 18.73
N PRO A 81 17.88 2.74 17.51
CA PRO A 81 17.05 3.66 16.74
C PRO A 81 15.74 2.97 16.30
N VAL A 82 14.65 3.71 16.44
CA VAL A 82 13.30 3.34 16.01
C VAL A 82 12.86 4.35 14.96
N ILE A 83 12.50 3.85 13.77
CA ILE A 83 11.94 4.66 12.70
C ILE A 83 10.45 4.39 12.63
N THR A 84 9.67 5.46 12.71
CA THR A 84 8.22 5.44 12.48
C THR A 84 7.96 6.09 11.14
N PHE A 85 7.27 5.38 10.25
CA PHE A 85 6.93 5.86 8.92
C PHE A 85 5.41 5.83 8.73
N TYR A 86 4.85 6.96 8.34
CA TYR A 86 3.41 7.10 8.12
C TYR A 86 3.13 7.83 6.81
N CYS A 87 2.14 7.34 6.07
CA CYS A 87 1.63 7.98 4.87
C CYS A 87 0.12 8.15 4.94
N LEU A 88 -0.31 9.29 4.42
CA LEU A 88 -1.70 9.69 4.22
C LEU A 88 -1.96 9.85 2.72
N LEU A 89 -3.11 9.38 2.28
CA LEU A 89 -3.63 9.58 0.93
C LEU A 89 -4.77 10.60 1.00
N ASN A 90 -5.00 11.33 -0.10
CA ASN A 90 -6.02 12.37 -0.13
C ASN A 90 -7.46 11.85 -0.23
N GLY A 91 -7.67 10.59 -0.62
CA GLY A 91 -9.00 9.99 -0.65
C GLY A 91 -9.42 9.34 0.66
N LYS A 92 -10.70 8.93 0.69
CA LYS A 92 -11.26 8.16 1.80
C LYS A 92 -10.77 6.72 1.73
N THR A 93 -10.64 6.09 2.89
CA THR A 93 -10.43 4.64 3.00
C THR A 93 -11.47 3.90 2.17
N ILE A 94 -11.00 2.97 1.35
CA ILE A 94 -11.85 2.13 0.49
C ILE A 94 -12.79 1.25 1.31
N LYS A 95 -13.97 1.00 0.76
CA LYS A 95 -15.00 0.14 1.40
C LYS A 95 -15.21 -1.12 0.59
N GLU A 96 -15.70 -2.16 1.26
CA GLU A 96 -16.13 -3.40 0.61
C GLU A 96 -17.04 -3.09 -0.58
N ASN A 97 -16.84 -3.82 -1.67
CA ASN A 97 -17.55 -3.68 -2.94
C ASN A 97 -17.24 -2.39 -3.74
N GLU A 98 -16.30 -1.54 -3.28
CA GLU A 98 -15.80 -0.42 -4.08
C GLU A 98 -14.72 -0.88 -5.08
N GLU A 99 -14.71 -0.24 -6.27
CA GLU A 99 -13.70 -0.49 -7.29
C GLU A 99 -12.36 0.13 -6.88
N ILE A 100 -11.29 -0.64 -7.03
CA ILE A 100 -9.93 -0.20 -6.68
C ILE A 100 -9.34 0.65 -7.81
N TYR A 101 -9.33 0.10 -9.02
CA TYR A 101 -8.88 0.77 -10.23
C TYR A 101 -9.65 0.24 -11.45
N GLN A 102 -9.58 0.98 -12.56
CA GLN A 102 -10.23 0.59 -13.80
C GLN A 102 -9.47 -0.57 -14.45
N GLY A 103 -10.19 -1.64 -14.81
CA GLY A 103 -9.64 -2.71 -15.64
C GLY A 103 -9.41 -2.23 -17.08
N THR A 104 -8.44 -2.82 -17.77
CA THR A 104 -8.11 -2.49 -19.17
C THR A 104 -7.82 -3.73 -20.00
N THR A 105 -8.07 -3.65 -21.31
CA THR A 105 -7.62 -4.61 -22.33
C THR A 105 -6.30 -4.21 -22.98
N VAL A 106 -5.81 -3.00 -22.71
CA VAL A 106 -4.71 -2.36 -23.43
C VAL A 106 -3.70 -1.82 -22.42
N ASN A 107 -2.42 -2.15 -22.62
CA ASN A 107 -1.32 -1.55 -21.89
C ASN A 107 -0.73 -0.45 -22.77
N GLU A 108 -1.21 0.79 -22.63
CA GLU A 108 -0.80 1.93 -23.47
C GLU A 108 0.46 2.65 -22.93
N GLY A 109 1.00 2.21 -21.79
CA GLY A 109 2.19 2.79 -21.16
C GLY A 109 3.45 1.98 -21.41
N GLY A 110 3.98 2.05 -22.64
CA GLY A 110 5.31 1.56 -23.01
C GLY A 110 6.36 2.66 -23.00
#